data_AF-A0A1F4UR92-F1
#
_entry.id   AF-A0A1F4UR92-F1
#
_cell.length_a   1.000
_cell.length_b   1.000
_cell.length_c   1.000
_cell.angle_alpha   90.00
_cell.angle_beta   90.00
_cell.angle_gamma   90.00
#
_symmetry.space_group_name_H-M   'P 1'
#
loop_
_entity.id
_entity.type
_entity.pdbx_description
1 polymer ?
#
loop_
_entity_poly.entity_id
_entity_poly.type
_entity_poly.pdbx_seq_one_letter_code
_entity_poly.pdbx_strand_id
1 'polypeptide(L)'
;MKNNNTVLVIVVMLLLAAGAFYLYKNNQMTQAPQPTEVKETTVVEEVPEAMPAEVSVTLDAIDVNTIDQSGVAVITETETGIQVAITLTTLEATELQPAHIHKGECPGVGEIAYPLEDVVDGQSTTQLPVAIADLKAMLPLAINIHKSAEELSVYTACGSLEL
;
A
#
# COMPACT_ATOMS: atom_id res chain seq x y z
N MET A 1 46.57 0.99 54.16
CA MET A 1 47.07 0.49 52.87
C MET A 1 46.29 -0.77 52.49
N LYS A 2 45.05 -0.62 52.04
CA LYS A 2 44.24 -1.69 51.47
C LYS A 2 43.60 -1.10 50.21
N ASN A 3 43.08 -1.96 49.33
CA ASN A 3 42.05 -1.68 48.33
C ASN A 3 42.48 -1.63 46.84
N ASN A 4 43.75 -1.46 46.47
CA ASN A 4 44.10 -1.46 45.02
C ASN A 4 43.90 -2.83 44.35
N ASN A 5 44.23 -3.93 45.04
CA ASN A 5 43.97 -5.27 44.51
C ASN A 5 42.47 -5.62 44.47
N THR A 6 41.68 -5.14 45.43
CA THR A 6 40.24 -5.41 45.48
C THR A 6 39.51 -4.68 44.35
N VAL A 7 39.88 -3.43 44.08
CA VAL A 7 39.34 -2.67 42.93
C VAL A 7 39.77 -3.32 41.61
N LEU A 8 41.02 -3.77 41.48
CA LEU A 8 41.49 -4.48 40.29
C LEU A 8 40.72 -5.78 40.05
N VAL A 9 40.45 -6.57 41.10
CA VAL A 9 39.68 -7.82 41.00
C VAL A 9 38.24 -7.56 40.58
N ILE A 10 37.59 -6.51 41.11
CA ILE A 10 36.22 -6.15 40.73
C ILE A 10 36.16 -5.70 39.26
N VAL A 11 37.12 -4.89 38.81
CA VAL A 11 37.19 -4.45 37.41
C VAL A 11 37.41 -5.63 36.46
N VAL A 12 38.30 -6.56 36.81
CA VAL A 12 38.53 -7.78 36.02
C VAL A 12 37.27 -8.64 35.97
N MET A 13 36.54 -8.82 37.07
CA MET A 13 35.30 -9.59 37.09
C MET A 13 34.19 -8.94 36.24
N LEU A 14 34.08 -7.60 36.25
CA LEU A 14 33.13 -6.88 35.40
C LEU A 14 33.50 -6.99 33.91
N LEU A 15 34.78 -6.93 33.56
CA LEU A 15 35.24 -7.13 32.18
C LEU A 15 35.02 -8.57 31.70
N LEU A 16 35.23 -9.57 32.56
CA LEU A 16 34.94 -10.97 32.25
C LEU A 16 33.44 -11.22 32.08
N ALA A 17 32.60 -10.63 32.94
CA ALA A 17 31.14 -10.74 32.84
C ALA A 17 30.60 -10.04 31.58
N ALA A 18 31.09 -8.85 31.24
CA ALA A 18 30.73 -8.14 30.02
C ALA A 18 31.21 -8.88 28.76
N GLY A 19 32.42 -9.46 28.80
CA GLY A 19 32.95 -10.30 27.73
C GLY A 19 32.12 -11.57 27.53
N ALA A 20 31.77 -12.27 28.62
CA ALA A 20 30.91 -13.45 28.56
C ALA A 20 29.49 -13.11 28.05
N PHE A 21 28.93 -11.97 28.47
CA PHE A 21 27.63 -11.49 27.99
C PHE A 21 27.66 -11.10 26.50
N TYR A 22 28.73 -10.45 26.06
CA TYR A 22 28.93 -10.10 24.65
C TYR A 22 29.08 -11.36 23.78
N LEU A 23 29.89 -12.33 24.21
CA LEU A 23 30.03 -13.62 23.53
C LEU A 23 28.72 -14.41 23.51
N TYR A 24 27.95 -14.40 24.61
CA TYR A 24 26.63 -15.03 24.69
C TYR A 24 25.63 -14.41 23.70
N LYS A 25 25.57 -13.08 23.60
CA LYS A 25 24.71 -12.39 22.62
C LYS A 25 25.13 -12.67 21.17
N ASN A 26 26.44 -12.72 20.91
CA ASN A 26 26.95 -12.96 19.56
C ASN A 26 26.75 -14.42 19.09
N ASN A 27 26.74 -15.39 20.01
CA ASN A 27 26.45 -16.80 19.71
C ASN A 27 24.98 -17.08 19.34
N GLN A 28 24.07 -16.14 19.60
CA GLN A 28 22.66 -16.27 19.21
C GLN A 28 22.38 -15.83 17.75
N MET A 29 23.34 -15.21 17.04
CA MET A 29 23.18 -14.79 15.64
C MET A 29 23.73 -15.78 14.61
N THR A 30 24.38 -16.88 15.03
CA THR A 30 24.95 -17.91 14.14
C THR A 30 24.17 -19.23 14.13
N GLN A 31 23.00 -19.30 14.75
CA GLN A 31 22.06 -20.38 14.48
C GLN A 31 21.16 -19.95 13.32
N ALA A 32 21.66 -20.17 12.10
CA ALA A 32 20.76 -20.40 10.98
C ALA A 32 19.82 -21.56 11.38
N PRO A 33 18.50 -21.44 11.21
CA PRO A 33 17.63 -22.60 11.37
C PRO A 33 18.13 -23.69 10.42
N GLN A 34 18.61 -24.78 11.02
CA GLN A 34 19.03 -25.98 10.32
C GLN A 34 17.86 -26.46 9.45
N PRO A 35 18.08 -26.79 8.17
CA PRO A 35 17.06 -27.43 7.35
C PRO A 35 16.70 -28.76 8.01
N THR A 36 15.52 -28.83 8.62
CA THR A 36 14.91 -30.09 8.95
C THR A 36 14.71 -30.80 7.63
N GLU A 37 15.41 -31.92 7.45
CA GLU A 37 15.22 -32.90 6.40
C GLU A 37 13.76 -33.37 6.44
N VAL A 38 12.90 -32.66 5.71
CA VAL A 38 11.54 -33.13 5.43
C VAL A 38 11.68 -34.13 4.30
N LYS A 39 11.76 -35.38 4.73
CA LYS A 39 11.53 -36.57 3.91
C LYS A 39 10.37 -36.30 2.95
N GLU A 40 10.74 -36.25 1.68
CA GLU A 40 9.89 -36.26 0.50
C GLU A 40 8.65 -37.14 0.73
N THR A 41 7.55 -36.47 1.07
CA THR A 41 6.20 -36.99 0.92
C THR A 41 5.51 -35.94 0.08
N THR A 42 5.40 -36.25 -1.20
CA THR A 42 4.58 -35.59 -2.21
C THR A 42 3.14 -35.55 -1.72
N VAL A 43 2.82 -34.55 -0.90
CA VAL A 43 1.48 -34.00 -0.81
C VAL A 43 1.56 -32.71 -1.58
N VAL A 44 1.12 -32.76 -2.84
CA VAL A 44 0.73 -31.56 -3.57
C VAL A 44 -0.51 -31.06 -2.85
N GLU A 45 -0.30 -30.34 -1.76
CA GLU A 45 -1.32 -29.49 -1.18
C GLU A 45 -1.41 -28.33 -2.16
N GLU A 46 -2.39 -28.38 -3.05
CA GLU A 46 -2.86 -27.19 -3.75
C GLU A 46 -3.26 -26.20 -2.65
N VAL A 47 -2.31 -25.36 -2.23
CA VAL A 47 -2.64 -24.10 -1.57
C VAL A 47 -3.48 -23.38 -2.61
N PRO A 48 -4.79 -23.18 -2.40
CA PRO A 48 -5.55 -22.38 -3.33
C PRO A 48 -4.83 -21.03 -3.35
N GLU A 49 -4.32 -20.61 -4.51
CA GLU A 49 -3.90 -19.23 -4.69
C GLU A 49 -5.07 -18.38 -4.23
N ALA A 50 -4.93 -17.80 -3.03
CA ALA A 50 -5.92 -16.88 -2.51
C ALA A 50 -5.95 -15.76 -3.53
N MET A 51 -7.03 -15.68 -4.31
CA MET A 51 -7.22 -14.59 -5.26
C MET A 51 -6.93 -13.28 -4.51
N PRO A 52 -6.11 -12.38 -5.08
CA PRO A 52 -5.83 -11.12 -4.41
C PRO A 52 -7.17 -10.44 -4.11
N ALA A 53 -7.32 -9.95 -2.89
CA ALA A 53 -8.52 -9.24 -2.49
C ALA A 53 -8.69 -8.03 -3.43
N GLU A 54 -9.81 -8.01 -4.15
CA GLU A 54 -10.18 -6.92 -5.05
C GLU A 54 -11.35 -6.15 -4.46
N VAL A 55 -11.29 -4.83 -4.55
CA VAL A 55 -12.37 -3.92 -4.18
C VAL A 55 -12.78 -3.11 -5.40
N SER A 56 -14.07 -3.11 -5.69
CA SER A 56 -14.65 -2.34 -6.78
C SER A 56 -15.25 -1.04 -6.24
N VAL A 57 -14.94 0.07 -6.90
CA VAL A 57 -15.46 1.41 -6.62
C VAL A 57 -16.23 1.87 -7.85
N THR A 58 -17.54 2.06 -7.71
CA THR A 58 -18.35 2.69 -8.75
C THR A 58 -18.01 4.18 -8.84
N LEU A 59 -17.77 4.67 -10.05
CA LEU A 59 -17.53 6.08 -10.35
C LEU A 59 -18.77 6.66 -11.02
N ASP A 60 -19.53 7.46 -10.28
CA ASP A 60 -20.74 8.11 -10.78
C ASP A 60 -20.41 9.41 -11.51
N ALA A 61 -21.21 9.75 -12.52
CA ALA A 61 -21.13 11.02 -13.22
C ALA A 61 -21.46 12.17 -12.26
N ILE A 62 -20.64 13.23 -12.27
CA ILE A 62 -20.85 14.41 -11.41
C ILE A 62 -21.93 15.33 -11.99
N ASP A 63 -21.83 15.63 -13.29
CA ASP A 63 -22.80 16.46 -14.01
C ASP A 63 -22.96 15.99 -15.46
N VAL A 64 -24.06 15.28 -15.71
CA VAL A 64 -24.43 14.73 -17.02
C VAL A 64 -24.70 15.81 -18.07
N ASN A 65 -24.87 17.08 -17.68
CA ASN A 65 -25.02 18.18 -18.65
C ASN A 65 -23.68 18.73 -19.13
N THR A 66 -22.59 18.45 -18.40
CA THR A 66 -21.24 18.86 -18.76
C THR A 66 -20.53 17.73 -19.51
N ILE A 67 -20.43 16.55 -18.87
CA ILE A 67 -19.94 15.30 -19.47
C ILE A 67 -20.68 14.15 -18.79
N ASP A 68 -21.44 13.36 -19.56
CA ASP A 68 -22.03 12.11 -19.07
C ASP A 68 -20.98 10.99 -19.09
N GLN A 69 -20.25 10.86 -17.98
CA GLN A 69 -19.16 9.91 -17.82
C GLN A 69 -19.25 9.22 -16.48
N SER A 70 -19.30 7.89 -16.51
CA SER A 70 -19.31 7.02 -15.33
C SER A 70 -18.33 5.88 -15.52
N GLY A 71 -18.10 5.04 -14.51
CA GLY A 71 -17.17 3.95 -14.64
C GLY A 71 -16.99 3.12 -13.38
N VAL A 72 -15.91 2.35 -13.37
CA VAL A 72 -15.49 1.52 -12.25
C VAL A 72 -13.99 1.65 -12.08
N ALA A 73 -13.56 1.78 -10.83
CA ALA A 73 -12.17 1.55 -10.44
C ALA A 73 -12.09 0.23 -9.67
N VAL A 74 -11.12 -0.61 -10.02
CA VAL A 74 -10.81 -1.85 -9.28
C VAL A 74 -9.47 -1.65 -8.57
N ILE A 75 -9.48 -1.85 -7.25
CA ILE A 75 -8.30 -1.80 -6.41
C ILE A 75 -7.94 -3.25 -6.05
N THR A 76 -6.74 -3.66 -6.42
CA THR A 76 -6.23 -5.03 -6.18
C THR A 76 -4.98 -4.97 -5.32
N GLU A 77 -4.92 -5.75 -4.25
CA GLU A 77 -3.66 -5.94 -3.51
C GLU A 77 -2.64 -6.69 -4.36
N THR A 78 -1.39 -6.23 -4.31
CA THR A 78 -0.24 -6.79 -5.02
C THR A 78 0.90 -7.01 -4.03
N GLU A 79 1.93 -7.76 -4.42
CA GLU A 79 3.11 -7.99 -3.57
C GLU A 79 3.82 -6.68 -3.15
N THR A 80 3.65 -5.60 -3.92
CA THR A 80 4.37 -4.33 -3.73
C THR A 80 3.49 -3.17 -3.27
N GLY A 81 2.20 -3.41 -2.99
CA GLY A 81 1.22 -2.39 -2.61
C GLY A 81 -0.13 -2.66 -3.25
N ILE A 82 -0.76 -1.66 -3.86
CA ILE A 82 -2.03 -1.81 -4.57
C ILE A 82 -1.93 -1.39 -6.03
N GLN A 83 -2.70 -2.04 -6.90
CA GLN A 83 -2.98 -1.59 -8.25
C GLN A 83 -4.37 -0.97 -8.29
N VAL A 84 -4.51 0.21 -8.90
CA VAL A 84 -5.80 0.87 -9.17
C VAL A 84 -6.00 0.90 -10.68
N ALA A 85 -6.95 0.10 -11.17
CA ALA A 85 -7.34 0.06 -12.58
C ALA A 85 -8.67 0.79 -12.77
N ILE A 86 -8.70 1.81 -13.62
CA ILE A 86 -9.91 2.62 -13.88
C ILE A 86 -10.40 2.33 -15.30
N THR A 87 -11.70 2.08 -15.43
CA THR A 87 -12.40 1.97 -16.71
C THR A 87 -13.62 2.88 -16.69
N LEU A 88 -13.64 3.85 -17.60
CA LEU A 88 -14.72 4.81 -17.77
C LEU A 88 -15.52 4.50 -19.03
N THR A 89 -16.83 4.66 -18.93
CA THR A 89 -17.76 4.70 -20.04
C THR A 89 -18.13 6.15 -20.29
N THR A 90 -17.83 6.65 -21.48
CA THR A 90 -18.12 8.02 -21.92
C THR A 90 -18.44 8.03 -23.40
N LEU A 91 -19.28 8.96 -23.82
CA LEU A 91 -19.56 9.21 -25.24
C LEU A 91 -18.68 10.32 -25.83
N GLU A 92 -17.97 11.10 -24.99
CA GLU A 92 -17.46 12.41 -25.40
C GLU A 92 -16.04 12.76 -24.90
N ALA A 93 -15.46 12.03 -23.95
CA ALA A 93 -14.10 12.34 -23.52
C ALA A 93 -13.09 11.89 -24.58
N THR A 94 -12.36 12.85 -25.14
CA THR A 94 -11.35 12.64 -26.20
C THR A 94 -9.96 13.12 -25.79
N GLU A 95 -9.84 13.69 -24.59
CA GLU A 95 -8.61 14.21 -24.02
C GLU A 95 -8.17 13.35 -22.82
N LEU A 96 -6.89 13.43 -22.46
CA LEU A 96 -6.39 12.79 -21.24
C LEU A 96 -7.01 13.46 -20.01
N GLN A 97 -7.34 12.66 -19.00
CA GLN A 97 -8.05 13.11 -17.82
C GLN A 97 -7.25 12.80 -16.55
N PRO A 98 -6.80 13.82 -15.80
CA PRO A 98 -6.14 13.59 -14.52
C PRO A 98 -7.04 12.84 -13.54
N ALA A 99 -6.46 11.91 -12.79
CA ALA A 99 -7.14 11.10 -11.79
C ALA A 99 -6.37 11.09 -10.48
N HIS A 100 -7.11 11.14 -9.36
CA HIS A 100 -6.50 11.15 -8.04
C HIS A 100 -7.37 10.40 -7.02
N ILE A 101 -6.73 9.86 -5.98
CA ILE A 101 -7.40 9.54 -4.72
C ILE A 101 -7.33 10.78 -3.84
N HIS A 102 -8.47 11.27 -3.38
CA HIS A 102 -8.58 12.41 -2.47
C HIS A 102 -9.09 11.98 -1.10
N LYS A 103 -8.86 12.83 -0.10
CA LYS A 103 -9.56 12.75 1.20
C LYS A 103 -10.99 13.25 1.10
N GLY A 104 -11.89 12.70 1.90
CA GLY A 104 -13.31 13.07 1.91
C GLY A 104 -14.17 12.21 1.00
N GLU A 105 -15.33 12.75 0.61
CA GLU A 105 -16.38 12.04 -0.11
C GLU A 105 -16.79 12.82 -1.38
N CYS A 106 -17.46 12.13 -2.30
CA CYS A 106 -18.05 12.74 -3.49
C CYS A 106 -19.44 13.36 -3.20
N PRO A 107 -19.86 14.42 -3.93
CA PRO A 107 -19.04 15.35 -4.70
C PRO A 107 -18.31 16.36 -3.79
N GLY A 108 -17.18 16.92 -4.25
CA GLY A 108 -16.47 17.97 -3.49
C GLY A 108 -15.37 17.43 -2.58
N VAL A 109 -14.55 16.54 -3.13
CA VAL A 109 -13.37 15.96 -2.47
C VAL A 109 -12.39 17.01 -1.94
N GLY A 110 -11.63 16.63 -0.91
CA GLY A 110 -10.63 17.46 -0.23
C GLY A 110 -9.25 17.42 -0.87
N GLU A 111 -8.19 17.43 -0.07
CA GLU A 111 -6.81 17.36 -0.57
C GLU A 111 -6.50 16.02 -1.26
N ILE A 112 -5.56 16.06 -2.22
CA ILE A 112 -5.06 14.85 -2.90
C ILE A 112 -4.31 13.99 -1.87
N ALA A 113 -4.72 12.73 -1.74
CA ALA A 113 -4.01 11.71 -0.98
C ALA A 113 -2.95 11.02 -1.85
N TYR A 114 -3.33 10.60 -3.06
CA TYR A 114 -2.42 9.96 -4.02
C TYR A 114 -2.72 10.39 -5.46
N PRO A 115 -1.67 10.70 -6.25
CA PRO A 115 -1.83 10.81 -7.69
C PRO A 115 -2.02 9.44 -8.33
N LEU A 116 -2.85 9.40 -9.37
CA LEU A 116 -2.99 8.25 -10.25
C LEU A 116 -2.48 8.61 -11.65
N GLU A 117 -2.20 7.61 -12.46
CA GLU A 117 -1.97 7.78 -13.89
C GLU A 117 -3.22 8.38 -14.55
N ASP A 118 -3.00 9.31 -15.47
CA ASP A 118 -4.06 9.94 -16.23
C ASP A 118 -4.89 8.90 -16.99
N VAL A 119 -6.20 9.12 -17.05
CA VAL A 119 -7.10 8.30 -17.85
C VAL A 119 -6.99 8.73 -19.31
N VAL A 120 -6.61 7.78 -20.16
CA VAL A 120 -6.48 7.94 -21.61
C VAL A 120 -7.38 6.92 -22.28
N ASP A 121 -8.21 7.38 -23.23
CA ASP A 121 -9.20 6.55 -23.92
C ASP A 121 -10.09 5.74 -22.94
N GLY A 122 -10.49 6.40 -21.84
CA GLY A 122 -11.34 5.83 -20.81
C GLY A 122 -10.66 4.81 -19.90
N GLN A 123 -9.34 4.62 -19.97
CA GLN A 123 -8.62 3.65 -19.15
C GLN A 123 -7.40 4.23 -18.44
N SER A 124 -7.13 3.77 -17.22
CA SER A 124 -5.83 3.95 -16.57
C SER A 124 -5.49 2.77 -15.66
N THR A 125 -4.20 2.64 -15.33
CA THR A 125 -3.71 1.65 -14.37
C THR A 125 -2.54 2.24 -13.60
N THR A 126 -2.67 2.32 -12.29
CA THR A 126 -1.64 2.89 -11.40
C THR A 126 -1.19 1.86 -10.39
N GLN A 127 0.13 1.68 -10.23
CA GLN A 127 0.69 0.94 -9.10
C GLN A 127 1.07 1.94 -8.01
N LEU A 128 0.50 1.77 -6.82
CA LEU A 128 0.85 2.56 -5.64
C LEU A 128 1.58 1.67 -4.62
N PRO A 129 2.77 2.06 -4.12
CA PRO A 129 3.51 1.31 -3.12
C PRO A 129 2.95 1.56 -1.71
N VAL A 130 1.65 1.35 -1.54
CA VAL A 130 0.90 1.56 -0.29
C VAL A 130 0.06 0.32 0.01
N ALA A 131 -0.12 0.00 1.29
CA ALA A 131 -0.98 -1.12 1.68
C ALA A 131 -2.45 -0.69 1.68
N ILE A 132 -3.37 -1.62 1.40
CA ILE A 132 -4.81 -1.32 1.50
C ILE A 132 -5.20 -0.89 2.93
N ALA A 133 -4.50 -1.41 3.94
CA ALA A 133 -4.72 -1.05 5.34
C ALA A 133 -4.45 0.44 5.62
N ASP A 134 -3.49 1.04 4.90
CA ASP A 134 -3.20 2.46 5.01
C ASP A 134 -4.34 3.29 4.39
N LEU A 135 -4.92 2.84 3.27
CA LEU A 135 -6.12 3.48 2.70
C LEU A 135 -7.29 3.41 3.68
N LYS A 136 -7.54 2.25 4.29
CA LYS A 136 -8.59 2.06 5.31
C LYS A 136 -8.42 3.01 6.49
N ALA A 137 -7.19 3.20 6.96
CA ALA A 137 -6.89 4.08 8.08
C ALA A 137 -7.08 5.58 7.76
N MET A 138 -7.14 5.94 6.47
CA MET A 138 -7.32 7.32 6.00
C MET A 138 -8.74 7.64 5.54
N LEU A 139 -9.67 6.68 5.61
CA LEU A 139 -11.06 6.92 5.24
C LEU A 139 -11.65 8.10 6.05
N PRO A 140 -12.53 8.92 5.43
CA PRO A 140 -13.08 8.76 4.09
C PRO A 140 -12.10 9.15 2.96
N LEU A 141 -12.12 8.38 1.87
CA LEU A 141 -11.38 8.63 0.63
C LEU A 141 -12.32 8.49 -0.57
N ALA A 142 -11.97 9.14 -1.68
CA ALA A 142 -12.69 9.04 -2.95
C ALA A 142 -11.73 9.10 -4.15
N ILE A 143 -12.05 8.36 -5.22
CA ILE A 143 -11.40 8.54 -6.53
C ILE A 143 -12.17 9.63 -7.27
N ASN A 144 -11.46 10.61 -7.81
CA ASN A 144 -12.00 11.69 -8.62
C ASN A 144 -11.28 11.78 -9.97
N ILE A 145 -12.06 12.04 -11.01
CA ILE A 145 -11.59 12.25 -12.39
C ILE A 145 -11.86 13.70 -12.77
N HIS A 146 -10.82 14.38 -13.27
CA HIS A 146 -10.90 15.73 -13.80
C HIS A 146 -11.24 15.72 -15.29
N LYS A 147 -11.73 16.84 -15.82
CA LYS A 147 -12.11 16.94 -17.24
C LYS A 147 -10.91 16.87 -18.19
N SER A 148 -9.87 17.66 -17.91
CA SER A 148 -8.62 17.73 -18.68
C SER A 148 -7.54 18.44 -17.87
N ALA A 149 -6.32 18.52 -18.40
CA ALA A 149 -5.21 19.26 -17.77
C ALA A 149 -5.46 20.79 -17.73
N GLU A 150 -6.26 21.32 -18.66
CA GLU A 150 -6.64 22.73 -18.73
C GLU A 150 -7.84 23.05 -17.84
N GLU A 151 -8.72 22.07 -17.59
CA GLU A 151 -9.96 22.22 -16.82
C GLU A 151 -9.94 21.41 -15.51
N LEU A 152 -8.85 21.50 -14.74
CA LEU A 152 -8.66 20.77 -13.48
C LEU A 152 -9.73 21.04 -12.41
N SER A 153 -10.46 22.14 -12.46
CA SER A 153 -11.55 22.39 -11.49
C SER A 153 -12.88 21.75 -11.88
N VAL A 154 -12.95 21.09 -13.03
CA VAL A 154 -14.16 20.44 -13.54
C VAL A 154 -14.03 18.94 -13.31
N TYR A 155 -14.92 18.37 -12.50
CA TYR A 155 -14.96 16.95 -12.19
C TYR A 155 -15.96 16.25 -13.10
N THR A 156 -15.58 15.10 -13.65
CA THR A 156 -16.40 14.33 -14.59
C THR A 156 -17.01 13.11 -13.93
N ALA A 157 -16.21 12.36 -13.16
CA ALA A 157 -16.66 11.19 -12.41
C ALA A 157 -16.04 11.13 -11.01
N CYS A 158 -16.73 10.51 -10.07
CA CYS A 158 -16.25 10.35 -8.70
C CYS A 158 -16.87 9.12 -8.02
N GLY A 159 -16.11 8.43 -7.16
CA GLY A 159 -16.61 7.33 -6.35
C GLY A 159 -15.92 7.23 -5.00
N SER A 160 -16.69 6.96 -3.95
CA SER A 160 -16.20 6.77 -2.58
C SER A 160 -15.52 5.40 -2.42
N LEU A 161 -14.42 5.35 -1.67
CA LEU A 161 -13.72 4.11 -1.36
C LEU A 161 -14.37 3.43 -0.15
N GLU A 162 -15.03 2.29 -0.39
CA GLU A 162 -15.59 1.43 0.65
C GLU A 162 -14.69 0.20 0.84
N LEU A 163 -13.63 0.34 1.65
CA LEU A 163 -12.56 -0.65 1.84
C LEU A 163 -12.69 -1.47 3.14
#